data_AF-A0A7H8PHQ5-F1
#
_entry.id   AF-A0A7H8PHQ5-F1
#
_cell.length_a   1.000
_cell.length_b   1.000
_cell.length_c   1.000
_cell.angle_alpha   90.00
_cell.angle_beta   90.00
_cell.angle_gamma   90.00
#
_symmetry.space_group_name_H-M   'P 1'
#
loop_
_entity.id
_entity.type
_entity.pdbx_description
1 polymer ?
#
loop_
_entity_poly.entity_id
_entity_poly.type
_entity_poly.pdbx_seq_one_letter_code
_entity_poly.pdbx_strand_id
1 'polypeptide(L)'
;MKVDKTVVIITGVGLAIGFAEALVYYNLGTNANKKGFKFGIPKGKELAKNMAVVLTTSALTALISYQIEKSLEAKSMAVVPA
;
A
#
# COMPACT_ATOMS: atom_id res chain seq x y z
N MET A 1 20.00 -4.72 14.27
CA MET A 1 19.61 -4.15 12.96
C MET A 1 18.96 -2.79 13.23
N LYS A 2 19.57 -1.66 12.83
CA LYS A 2 18.94 -0.34 12.98
C LYS A 2 18.01 -0.15 11.78
N VAL A 3 16.71 -0.01 12.04
CA VAL A 3 15.74 0.30 10.99
C VAL A 3 15.96 1.75 10.55
N ASP A 4 16.09 1.98 9.24
CA ASP A 4 16.27 3.32 8.69
C ASP A 4 15.02 4.18 8.92
N LYS A 5 15.22 5.38 9.46
CA LYS A 5 14.13 6.30 9.81
C LYS A 5 13.33 6.73 8.57
N THR A 6 14.00 6.87 7.44
CA THR A 6 13.41 7.20 6.14
C THR A 6 12.50 6.07 5.67
N VAL A 7 12.93 4.81 5.81
CA VAL A 7 12.12 3.64 5.44
C VAL A 7 10.84 3.59 6.28
N VAL A 8 10.93 3.81 7.59
CA VAL A 8 9.74 3.84 8.47
C VAL A 8 8.77 4.95 8.05
N ILE A 9 9.28 6.14 7.72
CA ILE A 9 8.47 7.27 7.28
C ILE A 9 7.78 6.94 5.95
N ILE A 10 8.52 6.46 4.95
CA ILE A 10 7.97 6.14 3.63
C ILE A 10 6.92 5.03 3.74
N THR A 11 7.21 3.96 4.49
CA THR A 11 6.25 2.88 4.73
C THR A 11 5.00 3.40 5.44
N GLY A 12 5.15 4.26 6.45
CA GLY A 12 4.03 4.86 7.17
C GLY A 12 3.14 5.73 6.26
N VAL A 13 3.76 6.57 5.43
CA VAL A 13 3.05 7.42 4.46
C VAL A 13 2.32 6.57 3.41
N GLY A 14 2.97 5.55 2.85
CA GLY A 14 2.35 4.65 1.89
C GLY A 14 1.15 3.90 2.46
N LEU A 15 1.25 3.44 3.71
CA LEU A 15 0.12 2.81 4.42
C LEU A 15 -1.04 3.78 4.64
N ALA A 16 -0.75 5.02 5.02
CA ALA A 16 -1.77 6.05 5.21
C ALA A 16 -2.51 6.38 3.90
N ILE A 17 -1.77 6.49 2.79
CA ILE A 17 -2.34 6.70 1.45
C ILE A 17 -3.24 5.53 1.06
N GLY A 18 -2.74 4.30 1.15
CA GLY A 18 -3.54 3.10 0.81
C GLY A 18 -4.80 2.97 1.67
N PHE A 19 -4.73 3.37 2.94
CA PHE A 19 -5.90 3.40 3.81
C PHE A 19 -6.91 4.48 3.39
N ALA A 20 -6.44 5.67 3.02
CA ALA A 20 -7.30 6.74 2.51
C ALA A 20 -8.01 6.33 1.21
N GLU A 21 -7.29 5.69 0.28
CA GLU A 21 -7.87 5.15 -0.94
C GLU A 21 -8.93 4.08 -0.65
N ALA A 22 -8.65 3.15 0.26
CA ALA A 22 -9.62 2.13 0.67
C ALA A 22 -10.89 2.74 1.27
N LEU A 23 -10.78 3.85 2.03
CA LEU A 23 -11.94 4.59 2.53
C LEU A 23 -12.72 5.27 1.41
N VAL A 24 -12.04 5.85 0.41
CA VAL A 24 -12.70 6.43 -0.75
C VAL A 24 -13.48 5.36 -1.51
N TYR A 25 -12.87 4.22 -1.81
CA TYR A 25 -13.54 3.12 -2.52
C TYR A 25 -14.71 2.53 -1.74
N TYR A 26 -14.57 2.38 -0.42
CA TYR A 26 -15.68 1.97 0.44
C TYR A 26 -16.88 2.94 0.33
N ASN A 27 -16.61 4.25 0.37
CA ASN A 27 -17.64 5.27 0.27
C ASN A 27 -18.28 5.33 -1.12
N LEU A 28 -17.50 5.19 -2.19
CA LEU A 28 -18.04 5.10 -3.54
C LEU A 28 -18.96 3.86 -3.68
N GLY A 29 -18.50 2.70 -3.21
CA GLY A 29 -19.30 1.46 -3.28
C GLY A 29 -20.59 1.53 -2.46
N THR A 30 -20.54 2.06 -1.24
CA THR A 30 -21.72 2.16 -0.36
C THR A 30 -22.72 3.25 -0.77
N ASN A 31 -22.30 4.21 -1.60
CA ASN A 31 -23.16 5.26 -2.14
C ASN A 31 -23.56 5.04 -3.60
N ALA A 32 -23.05 4.00 -4.29
CA ALA A 32 -23.31 3.75 -5.71
C ALA A 32 -24.80 3.70 -6.10
N ASN A 33 -25.68 3.28 -5.17
CA ASN A 33 -27.13 3.18 -5.39
C ASN A 33 -27.93 4.23 -4.58
N LYS A 34 -27.29 5.26 -4.03
CA LYS A 34 -27.93 6.28 -3.21
C LYS A 34 -28.01 7.61 -3.96
N LYS A 35 -29.12 8.34 -3.80
CA LYS A 35 -29.35 9.65 -4.44
C LYS A 35 -28.38 10.76 -4.00
N GLY A 36 -27.54 10.53 -3.00
CA GLY A 36 -26.56 11.51 -2.52
C GLY A 36 -25.40 10.82 -1.79
N PHE A 37 -24.25 11.50 -1.78
CA PHE A 37 -23.04 11.00 -1.14
C PHE A 37 -23.11 11.18 0.37
N LYS A 38 -22.92 10.10 1.12
CA LYS A 38 -22.74 10.13 2.58
C LYS A 38 -21.40 9.50 2.94
N PHE A 39 -20.52 10.31 3.53
CA PHE A 39 -19.27 9.80 4.07
C PHE A 39 -19.53 8.86 5.25
N GLY A 40 -18.89 7.71 5.23
CA GLY A 40 -18.98 6.66 6.23
C GLY A 40 -17.63 5.97 6.37
N ILE A 41 -17.28 5.64 7.60
CA ILE A 41 -16.10 4.84 7.90
C ILE A 41 -16.58 3.39 8.08
N PRO A 42 -15.94 2.41 7.42
CA PRO A 42 -16.28 1.00 7.61
C PRO A 42 -16.08 0.62 9.08
N LYS A 43 -16.97 -0.24 9.59
CA LYS A 43 -16.94 -0.70 11.00
C LYS A 43 -16.88 -2.22 11.08
N GLY A 44 -16.29 -2.72 12.17
CA GLY A 44 -16.25 -4.15 12.47
C GLY A 44 -15.58 -4.98 11.36
N LYS A 45 -16.31 -5.95 10.81
CA LYS A 45 -15.78 -6.90 9.80
C LYS A 45 -15.37 -6.22 8.49
N GLU A 46 -16.07 -5.18 8.06
CA GLU A 46 -15.76 -4.46 6.82
C GLU A 46 -14.47 -3.65 6.95
N LEU A 47 -14.21 -3.07 8.13
CA LEU A 47 -12.95 -2.39 8.41
C LEU A 47 -11.78 -3.38 8.35
N ALA A 48 -11.94 -4.55 8.97
CA ALA A 48 -10.94 -5.60 8.95
C ALA A 48 -10.64 -6.09 7.53
N LYS A 49 -11.67 -6.22 6.67
CA LYS A 49 -11.48 -6.54 5.24
C LYS A 49 -10.69 -5.47 4.51
N ASN A 50 -11.03 -4.20 4.67
CA ASN A 50 -10.29 -3.10 4.04
C ASN A 50 -8.84 -3.06 4.51
N MET A 51 -8.60 -3.21 5.81
CA MET A 51 -7.23 -3.30 6.35
C MET A 51 -6.48 -4.50 5.78
N ALA A 52 -7.11 -5.67 5.69
CA ALA A 52 -6.49 -6.85 5.13
C ALA A 52 -6.10 -6.64 3.66
N VAL A 53 -6.96 -6.00 2.85
CA VAL A 53 -6.64 -5.65 1.47
C VAL A 53 -5.43 -4.72 1.41
N VAL A 54 -5.44 -3.62 2.17
CA VAL A 54 -4.32 -2.66 2.18
C VAL A 54 -3.02 -3.34 2.59
N LEU A 55 -3.01 -4.09 3.68
CA LEU A 55 -1.82 -4.78 4.18
C LEU A 55 -1.30 -5.83 3.19
N THR A 56 -2.19 -6.61 2.58
CA THR A 56 -1.81 -7.64 1.61
C THR A 56 -1.19 -7.01 0.37
N THR A 57 -1.82 -5.95 -0.16
CA THR A 57 -1.31 -5.23 -1.32
C THR A 57 0.03 -4.57 -1.00
N SER A 58 0.18 -3.92 0.16
CA SER A 58 1.47 -3.34 0.58
C SER A 58 2.58 -4.39 0.68
N ALA A 59 2.28 -5.56 1.23
CA ALA A 59 3.25 -6.65 1.32
C ALA A 59 3.65 -7.19 -0.07
N LEU A 60 2.67 -7.36 -0.98
CA LEU A 60 2.93 -7.76 -2.36
C LEU A 60 3.78 -6.73 -3.10
N THR A 61 3.46 -5.44 -2.96
CA THR A 61 4.25 -4.35 -3.54
C THR A 61 5.69 -4.40 -3.02
N ALA A 62 5.89 -4.55 -1.72
CA ALA A 62 7.24 -4.65 -1.14
C ALA A 62 8.04 -5.84 -1.70
N LEU A 63 7.39 -6.99 -1.86
CA LEU A 63 8.02 -8.18 -2.44
C LEU A 63 8.42 -7.96 -3.89
N ILE A 64 7.53 -7.35 -4.69
CA ILE A 64 7.80 -7.02 -6.10
C ILE A 64 8.93 -6.00 -6.20
N SER A 65 8.90 -4.93 -5.41
CA SER A 65 9.96 -3.91 -5.36
C SER A 65 11.32 -4.54 -5.05
N TYR A 66 11.38 -5.42 -4.06
CA TYR A 66 12.61 -6.14 -3.71
C TYR A 66 13.15 -7.00 -4.87
N GLN A 67 12.27 -7.70 -5.61
CA GLN A 67 12.69 -8.50 -6.76
C GLN A 67 13.22 -7.65 -7.91
N ILE A 68 12.61 -6.48 -8.14
CA ILE A 68 13.03 -5.53 -9.18
C ILE A 68 14.40 -4.93 -8.81
N GLU A 69 14.55 -4.44 -7.58
CA GLU A 69 15.82 -3.87 -7.07
C GLU A 69 16.96 -4.88 -7.22
N LYS A 70 16.76 -6.13 -6.78
CA LYS A 70 17.77 -7.19 -6.89
C LYS A 70 18.15 -7.49 -8.35
N SER A 71 17.19 -7.47 -9.26
CA SER A 71 17.43 -7.70 -10.69
C SER A 71 18.20 -6.54 -11.34
N LEU A 72 17.93 -5.31 -10.92
CA LEU A 72 18.62 -4.11 -11.40
C LEU A 72 20.04 -4.01 -10.84
N GLU A 73 20.27 -4.33 -9.57
CA GLU A 73 21.60 -4.39 -8.95
C GLU A 73 22.49 -5.44 -9.62
N ALA A 74 21.96 -6.64 -9.86
CA ALA A 74 22.67 -7.70 -10.58
C ALA A 74 23.09 -7.27 -12.00
N LYS A 75 22.25 -6.49 -12.67
CA LYS A 75 22.56 -5.92 -14.00
C LYS A 75 23.56 -4.77 -13.91
N SER A 76 23.51 -3.95 -12.86
CA SER A 76 24.45 -2.83 -12.68
C SER A 76 25.87 -3.30 -12.36
N MET A 77 26.03 -4.39 -11.60
CA MET A 77 27.35 -4.98 -11.31
C MET A 77 27.98 -5.65 -12.54
N ALA A 78 27.18 -6.03 -13.55
CA ALA A 78 27.68 -6.60 -14.80
C ALA A 78 28.21 -5.55 -15.80
N VAL A 79 28.02 -4.25 -15.53
CA VAL A 79 28.34 -3.15 -16.48
C VAL A 79 29.51 -2.27 -16.01
N VAL A 80 30.03 -2.46 -14.78
CA VAL A 80 31.23 -1.76 -14.30
C VAL A 80 32.45 -2.70 -14.38
N PRO A 81 33.36 -2.53 -15.35
CA PRO A 81 34.65 -3.21 -15.30
C PRO A 81 35.50 -2.61 -14.16
N ALA A 82 36.21 -3.48 -13.44
CA ALA A 82 37.16 -3.14 -12.39
C ALA A 82 38.29 -2.22 -12.87
#